data_AF-A0AAU9M9Q1-F1
#
_entry.id   AF-A0AAU9M9Q1-F1
#
_cell.length_a   1.000
_cell.length_b   1.000
_cell.length_c   1.000
_cell.angle_alpha   90.00
_cell.angle_beta   90.00
_cell.angle_gamma   90.00
#
_symmetry.space_group_name_H-M   'P 1'
#
loop_
_entity.id
_entity.type
_entity.pdbx_description
1 polymer ?
#
loop_
_entity_poly.entity_id
_entity_poly.type
_entity_poly.pdbx_seq_one_letter_code
_entity_poly.pdbx_strand_id
1 'polypeptide(L)'
;MASSSNVWTWAENKLFENALAKYDKDTPDRWQNIAKITGKTVEEVKIHYKRLVDDLNAIEDGQIPLPDYEKTEAKACTKPDEKK
;
A
#
# COMPACT_ATOMS: atom_id res chain seq x y z
N MET A 1 -8.74 6.98 -28.61
CA MET A 1 -9.12 7.65 -27.35
C MET A 1 -8.05 7.33 -26.33
N ALA A 2 -7.20 8.29 -25.96
CA ALA A 2 -6.26 8.07 -24.87
C ALA A 2 -7.10 7.89 -23.60
N SER A 3 -7.22 6.65 -23.14
CA SER A 3 -7.71 6.35 -21.81
C SER A 3 -6.79 7.07 -20.85
N SER A 4 -7.23 8.20 -20.30
CA SER A 4 -6.59 8.89 -19.20
C SER A 4 -6.41 7.86 -18.11
N SER A 5 -5.25 7.22 -18.08
CA SER A 5 -4.91 6.23 -17.08
C SER A 5 -5.00 6.99 -15.78
N ASN A 6 -6.03 6.69 -15.00
CA ASN A 6 -6.24 7.27 -13.68
C ASN A 6 -5.19 6.66 -12.73
N VAL A 7 -3.94 7.02 -12.99
CA VAL A 7 -2.77 6.57 -12.27
C VAL A 7 -2.77 7.31 -10.95
N TRP A 8 -2.82 6.54 -9.86
CA TRP A 8 -2.62 7.07 -8.53
C TRP A 8 -1.14 7.39 -8.35
N THR A 9 -0.84 8.65 -8.07
CA THR A 9 0.49 9.05 -7.64
C THR A 9 0.77 8.51 -6.24
N TRP A 10 2.05 8.42 -5.87
CA TRP A 10 2.45 8.03 -4.53
C TRP A 10 1.82 8.92 -3.43
N ALA A 11 1.75 10.24 -3.67
CA ALA A 11 1.16 11.18 -2.73
C ALA A 11 -0.36 10.98 -2.57
N GLU A 12 -1.08 10.75 -3.67
CA GLU A 12 -2.51 10.44 -3.61
C GLU A 12 -2.76 9.11 -2.89
N ASN A 13 -1.95 8.09 -3.16
CA ASN A 13 -2.06 6.79 -2.49
C ASN A 13 -1.81 6.91 -0.98
N LYS A 14 -0.81 7.71 -0.58
CA LYS A 14 -0.53 8.00 0.83
C LYS A 14 -1.73 8.68 1.51
N LEU A 15 -2.36 9.64 0.85
CA LEU A 15 -3.56 10.31 1.36
C LEU A 15 -4.74 9.35 1.46
N PHE A 16 -4.91 8.46 0.48
CA PHE A 16 -5.94 7.43 0.49
C PHE A 16 -5.77 6.47 1.67
N GLU A 17 -4.57 5.92 1.90
CA GLU A 17 -4.29 5.04 3.05
C GLU A 17 -4.55 5.74 4.39
N ASN A 18 -4.09 6.99 4.54
CA ASN A 18 -4.35 7.78 5.73
C ASN A 18 -5.85 8.04 5.94
N ALA A 19 -6.59 8.29 4.85
CA ALA A 19 -8.03 8.49 4.91
C ALA A 19 -8.77 7.18 5.26
N LEU A 20 -8.31 6.02 4.77
CA LEU A 20 -8.85 4.71 5.17
C LEU A 20 -8.63 4.41 6.65
N ALA A 21 -7.51 4.86 7.23
CA ALA A 21 -7.24 4.71 8.67
C ALA A 21 -8.10 5.66 9.52
N LYS A 22 -8.44 6.84 8.99
CA LYS A 22 -9.30 7.82 9.68
C LYS A 22 -10.78 7.49 9.59
N TYR A 23 -11.24 7.02 8.44
CA TYR A 23 -12.62 6.65 8.18
C TYR A 23 -12.74 5.14 8.11
N ASP A 24 -13.21 4.56 9.21
CA ASP A 24 -13.46 3.12 9.35
C ASP A 24 -14.63 2.64 8.49
N LYS A 25 -15.03 1.37 8.65
CA LYS A 25 -16.12 0.75 7.87
C LYS A 25 -17.51 1.28 8.28
N ASP A 26 -17.65 1.78 9.50
CA ASP A 26 -18.92 2.23 10.07
C ASP A 26 -19.17 3.72 9.83
N THR A 27 -18.16 4.45 9.35
CA THR A 27 -18.25 5.85 8.99
C THR A 27 -19.28 6.06 7.85
N PRO A 28 -20.35 6.86 8.08
CA PRO A 28 -21.26 7.23 7.01
C PRO A 28 -20.53 8.07 5.95
N ASP A 29 -20.89 7.89 4.69
CA ASP A 29 -20.28 8.61 3.56
C ASP A 29 -18.75 8.50 3.49
N ARG A 30 -18.20 7.38 3.98
CA ARG A 30 -16.76 7.05 3.98
C ARG A 30 -16.11 7.39 2.63
N TRP A 31 -16.69 6.90 1.54
CA TRP A 31 -16.12 7.03 0.21
C TRP A 31 -16.12 8.47 -0.30
N GLN A 32 -17.16 9.23 0.03
CA GLN A 32 -17.27 10.65 -0.31
C GLN A 32 -16.23 11.48 0.44
N ASN A 33 -15.99 11.16 1.71
CA ASN A 33 -14.95 11.82 2.51
C ASN A 33 -13.55 11.52 1.98
N ILE A 34 -13.27 10.27 1.62
CA ILE A 34 -11.97 9.87 1.03
C ILE A 34 -11.78 10.56 -0.32
N ALA A 35 -12.77 10.50 -1.20
CA ALA A 35 -12.76 11.14 -2.52
C ALA A 35 -12.44 12.64 -2.43
N LYS A 36 -13.05 13.33 -1.46
CA LYS A 36 -12.81 14.76 -1.19
C LYS A 36 -11.37 15.06 -0.78
N ILE A 37 -10.74 14.18 0.01
CA ILE A 37 -9.35 14.36 0.46
C ILE A 37 -8.36 14.05 -0.67
N THR A 38 -8.62 13.00 -1.44
CA THR A 38 -7.72 12.55 -2.51
C THR A 38 -7.90 13.33 -3.81
N GLY A 39 -8.95 14.15 -3.94
CA GLY A 39 -9.28 14.87 -5.18
C GLY A 39 -9.73 13.93 -6.30
N LYS A 40 -10.22 12.74 -5.97
CA LYS A 40 -10.69 11.71 -6.91
C LYS A 40 -12.21 11.61 -6.86
N THR A 41 -12.81 10.92 -7.81
CA THR A 41 -14.23 10.56 -7.76
C THR A 41 -14.46 9.36 -6.83
N VAL A 42 -15.69 9.21 -6.33
CA VAL A 42 -16.07 8.10 -5.44
C VAL A 42 -15.85 6.75 -6.13
N GLU A 43 -16.16 6.67 -7.42
CA GLU A 43 -15.98 5.48 -8.24
C GLU A 43 -14.51 5.09 -8.34
N GLU A 44 -13.62 6.05 -8.58
CA GLU A 44 -12.18 5.82 -8.64
C GLU A 44 -11.60 5.34 -7.32
N VAL A 45 -12.06 5.92 -6.20
CA VAL A 45 -11.67 5.48 -4.86
C VAL A 45 -12.12 4.05 -4.59
N LYS A 46 -13.36 3.69 -4.96
CA LYS A 46 -13.87 2.31 -4.80
C LYS A 46 -13.11 1.30 -5.65
N ILE A 47 -12.77 1.65 -6.90
CA ILE A 47 -11.97 0.80 -7.78
C ILE A 47 -10.57 0.59 -7.18
N HIS A 48 -9.95 1.66 -6.69
CA HIS A 48 -8.63 1.59 -6.07
C HIS A 48 -8.64 0.76 -4.79
N TYR A 49 -9.66 0.93 -3.95
CA TYR A 49 -9.87 0.09 -2.77
C TYR A 49 -10.04 -1.39 -3.11
N LYS A 50 -10.80 -1.71 -4.16
CA LYS A 50 -10.95 -3.10 -4.60
C LYS A 50 -9.60 -3.72 -4.98
N ARG A 51 -8.78 -3.00 -5.76
CA ARG A 51 -7.43 -3.47 -6.12
C ARG A 51 -6.56 -3.72 -4.89
N LEU A 52 -6.59 -2.81 -3.92
CA LEU A 52 -5.86 -2.98 -2.66
C LEU A 52 -6.30 -4.26 -1.94
N VAL A 53 -7.61 -4.53 -1.86
CA VAL A 53 -8.12 -5.75 -1.22
C VAL A 53 -7.72 -7.00 -2.00
N ASP A 54 -7.82 -6.98 -3.33
CA ASP A 54 -7.40 -8.09 -4.18
C ASP A 54 -5.89 -8.39 -4.01
N ASP A 55 -5.04 -7.37 -3.92
CA ASP A 55 -3.61 -7.51 -3.68
C ASP A 55 -3.32 -8.10 -2.29
N LEU A 56 -4.02 -7.65 -1.24
CA LEU A 56 -3.90 -8.21 0.10
C LEU A 56 -4.29 -9.70 0.13
N ASN A 57 -5.41 -10.04 -0.50
CA ASN A 57 -5.86 -11.43 -0.59
C ASN A 57 -4.85 -12.30 -1.35
N ALA A 58 -4.22 -11.78 -2.41
CA ALA A 58 -3.19 -12.51 -3.15
C ALA A 58 -1.93 -12.77 -2.29
N ILE A 59 -1.57 -11.84 -1.41
CA ILE A 59 -0.48 -12.03 -0.43
C ILE A 59 -0.86 -13.12 0.58
N GLU A 60 -2.07 -13.05 1.13
CA GLU A 60 -2.55 -14.00 2.15
C GLU A 60 -2.71 -15.43 1.60
N ASP A 61 -3.13 -15.57 0.35
CA ASP A 61 -3.26 -16.86 -0.34
C ASP A 61 -1.91 -17.42 -0.81
N GLY A 62 -0.80 -16.68 -0.59
CA GLY A 62 0.54 -17.11 -1.00
C GLY A 62 0.75 -17.10 -2.51
N GLN A 63 -0.08 -16.37 -3.26
CA GLN A 63 0.02 -16.23 -4.72
C GLN A 63 1.16 -15.30 -5.16
N ILE A 64 1.77 -14.58 -4.21
CA ILE A 64 2.97 -13.79 -4.47
C ILE A 64 4.20 -14.65 -4.20
N PRO A 65 5.00 -14.99 -5.23
CA PRO A 65 6.26 -15.70 -5.01
C PRO A 65 7.14 -14.84 -4.11
N LEU A 66 7.60 -15.41 -3.00
CA LEU A 66 8.57 -14.74 -2.15
C LEU A 66 9.77 -14.38 -3.01
N PRO A 67 10.26 -13.13 -2.96
CA PRO A 67 11.56 -12.80 -3.52
C PRO A 67 12.59 -13.80 -3.01
N ASP A 68 13.57 -14.15 -3.85
CA ASP A 68 14.72 -14.94 -3.41
C ASP A 68 15.56 -14.05 -2.49
N TYR A 69 15.15 -13.96 -1.23
CA TYR A 69 15.93 -13.41 -0.15
C TYR A 69 17.04 -14.43 0.13
N GLU A 70 18.00 -14.53 -0.79
CA GLU A 70 19.19 -15.33 -0.58
C GLU A 70 19.71 -15.02 0.83
N LYS A 71 19.89 -16.08 1.62
CA LYS A 71 20.40 -16.02 2.99
C LYS A 71 21.64 -15.12 3.03
N THR A 72 21.45 -13.86 3.35
CA THR A 72 22.50 -13.09 4.01
C THR A 72 22.53 -13.63 5.42
N GLU A 73 23.22 -14.76 5.55
CA GLU A 73 23.76 -15.23 6.80
C GLU A 73 24.32 -13.98 7.48
N ALA A 74 23.82 -13.71 8.68
CA ALA A 74 24.30 -12.64 9.51
C ALA A 74 25.83 -12.79 9.65
N LYS A 75 26.59 -12.11 8.79
CA LYS A 75 27.99 -11.81 9.09
C LYS A 75 27.93 -10.78 10.18
N ALA A 76 27.94 -11.32 11.39
CA ALA A 76 28.19 -10.63 12.63
C ALA A 76 29.15 -9.47 12.38
N CYS A 77 28.78 -8.29 12.86
CA CYS A 77 29.72 -7.26 13.21
C CYS A 77 30.70 -7.89 14.21
N THR A 78 31.79 -8.48 13.71
CA THR A 78 32.94 -8.83 14.54
C THR A 78 33.54 -7.50 14.94
N LYS A 79 33.34 -7.18 16.22
CA LYS A 79 33.99 -6.09 16.93
C LYS A 79 35.48 -6.07 16.53
N PRO A 80 36.09 -4.91 16.29
CA PRO A 80 37.54 -4.88 16.13
C PRO A 80 38.15 -5.31 17.46
N ASP A 81 38.84 -6.46 17.47
CA ASP A 81 39.69 -6.89 18.56
C ASP A 81 40.85 -5.88 18.68
N GLU A 82 40.74 -5.03 19.70
CA GLU A 82 41.83 -4.26 20.25
C GLU A 82 42.75 -5.22 21.03
N LYS A 83 43.93 -5.55 20.51
CA LYS A 83 45.10 -5.85 21.35
C LYS A 83 46.46 -5.90 20.65
N LYS A 84 47.29 -4.94 21.11
CA LYS A 84 48.74 -4.92 21.39
C LYS A 84 49.74 -4.83 20.24
#